data_AF-A0A1Y5SVK4-F1
#
_entry.id   AF-A0A1Y5SVK4-F1
#
_cell.length_a   1.000
_cell.length_b   1.000
_cell.length_c   1.000
_cell.angle_alpha   90.00
_cell.angle_beta   90.00
_cell.angle_gamma   90.00
#
_symmetry.space_group_name_H-M   'P 1'
#
loop_
_entity.id
_entity.type
_entity.pdbx_description
1 polymer ?
#
loop_
_entity_poly.entity_id
_entity_poly.type
_entity_poly.pdbx_seq_one_letter_code
_entity_poly.pdbx_strand_id
1 'polypeptide(L)'
;MIADKITEIDQTLSAFFMDLRDPFAIKVFSYITAFGDATVITALLISLIVAFATLQRWSAVIAITVAVLGNVATVVVLKSFFARPRPDFAYFIETTGSFPSGHAAISVAFYGTLALTLWRQKMIGLVVAIMAAVIMGCAISLSRLYLVEHYLSDVVAGLLIGAMWGWIGIKVGARQHRDVTSQMLSSNRRRVAILAVIIAVLFAGYTIATYAPPKADSDLGAN
;
A
#
# COMPACT_ATOMS: atom_id res chain seq x y z
N MET A 1 -24.45 -14.81 14.81
CA MET A 1 -24.89 -13.46 15.24
C MET A 1 -23.89 -12.36 14.92
N ILE A 2 -22.61 -12.43 15.33
CA ILE A 2 -21.61 -11.38 14.99
C ILE A 2 -21.13 -11.51 13.53
N ALA A 3 -20.82 -12.72 13.08
CA ALA A 3 -20.38 -12.96 11.70
C ALA A 3 -21.44 -12.51 10.69
N ASP A 4 -22.70 -12.87 10.93
CA ASP A 4 -23.83 -12.49 10.08
C ASP A 4 -23.96 -10.96 9.95
N LYS A 5 -23.79 -10.22 11.07
CA LYS A 5 -23.79 -8.75 11.05
C LYS A 5 -22.64 -8.15 10.25
N ILE A 6 -21.45 -8.75 10.32
CA ILE A 6 -20.30 -8.29 9.51
C ILE A 6 -20.59 -8.48 8.03
N THR A 7 -21.14 -9.64 7.65
CA THR A 7 -21.53 -9.92 6.26
C THR A 7 -22.61 -8.97 5.77
N GLU A 8 -23.62 -8.67 6.60
CA GLU A 8 -24.67 -7.71 6.27
C GLU A 8 -24.11 -6.30 6.05
N ILE A 9 -23.23 -5.82 6.95
CA ILE A 9 -22.55 -4.52 6.81
C ILE A 9 -21.71 -4.48 5.53
N ASP A 10 -20.94 -5.53 5.28
CA ASP A 10 -20.08 -5.64 4.10
C ASP A 10 -20.90 -5.55 2.81
N GLN A 11 -22.01 -6.30 2.70
CA GLN A 11 -22.90 -6.26 1.55
C GLN A 11 -23.59 -4.90 1.39
N THR A 12 -24.11 -4.34 2.49
CA THR A 12 -24.77 -3.03 2.49
C THR A 12 -23.83 -1.93 1.99
N LEU A 13 -22.58 -1.92 2.45
CA LEU A 13 -21.60 -0.93 2.02
C LEU A 13 -21.16 -1.15 0.57
N SER A 14 -20.99 -2.39 0.13
CA SER A 14 -20.69 -2.68 -1.28
C SER A 14 -21.79 -2.19 -2.21
N ALA A 15 -23.07 -2.41 -1.86
CA ALA A 15 -24.20 -1.89 -2.63
C ALA A 15 -24.25 -0.35 -2.63
N PHE A 16 -24.04 0.28 -1.47
CA PHE A 16 -23.98 1.73 -1.37
C PHE A 16 -22.90 2.36 -2.27
N PHE A 17 -21.69 1.79 -2.31
CA PHE A 17 -20.64 2.29 -3.19
C PHE A 17 -20.91 2.01 -4.67
N MET A 18 -21.61 0.92 -4.99
CA MET A 18 -22.08 0.65 -6.35
C MET A 18 -23.02 1.75 -6.84
N ASP A 19 -23.98 2.16 -6.01
CA ASP A 19 -24.96 3.21 -6.35
C ASP A 19 -24.32 4.60 -6.49
N LEU A 20 -23.18 4.84 -5.83
CA LEU A 20 -22.43 6.10 -5.91
C LEU A 20 -21.50 6.19 -7.13
N ARG A 21 -21.40 5.15 -7.96
CA ARG A 21 -20.44 5.11 -9.07
C ARG A 21 -20.74 6.16 -10.13
N ASP A 22 -19.79 7.09 -10.27
CA ASP A 22 -19.70 8.01 -11.41
C ASP A 22 -18.38 7.81 -12.19
N PRO A 23 -18.37 7.93 -13.55
CA PRO A 23 -17.17 7.74 -14.36
C PRO A 23 -15.96 8.59 -13.96
N PHE A 24 -16.18 9.84 -13.55
CA PHE A 24 -15.09 10.72 -13.10
C PHE A 24 -14.50 10.20 -11.78
N ALA A 25 -15.35 9.88 -10.82
CA ALA A 25 -14.89 9.36 -9.54
C ALA A 25 -14.22 7.99 -9.67
N ILE A 26 -14.73 7.09 -10.52
CA ILE A 26 -14.05 5.82 -10.88
C ILE A 26 -12.63 6.09 -11.40
N LYS A 27 -12.47 7.06 -12.31
CA LYS A 27 -11.16 7.43 -12.85
C LYS A 27 -10.22 7.94 -11.75
N VAL A 28 -10.72 8.82 -10.86
CA VAL A 28 -9.95 9.33 -9.71
C VAL A 28 -9.52 8.19 -8.78
N PHE A 29 -10.44 7.32 -8.37
CA PHE A 29 -10.13 6.20 -7.49
C PHE A 29 -9.25 5.13 -8.16
N SER A 30 -9.32 4.99 -9.48
CA SER A 30 -8.40 4.14 -10.25
C SER A 30 -6.96 4.67 -10.14
N TYR A 31 -6.74 5.98 -10.28
CA TYR A 31 -5.40 6.56 -10.06
C TYR A 31 -4.95 6.44 -8.61
N ILE A 32 -5.87 6.60 -7.64
CA ILE A 32 -5.53 6.44 -6.22
C ILE A 32 -5.13 5.00 -5.90
N THR A 33 -5.89 3.99 -6.39
CA THR A 33 -5.54 2.58 -6.14
C THR A 33 -4.24 2.18 -6.82
N ALA A 34 -3.83 2.83 -7.91
CA ALA A 34 -2.56 2.56 -8.59
C ALA A 34 -1.34 2.73 -7.67
N PHE A 35 -1.41 3.60 -6.65
CA PHE A 35 -0.34 3.73 -5.64
C PHE A 35 -0.20 2.48 -4.75
N GLY A 36 -1.25 1.67 -4.63
CA GLY A 36 -1.20 0.38 -3.94
C GLY A 36 -0.83 -0.80 -4.85
N ASP A 37 -0.59 -0.55 -6.15
CA ASP A 37 -0.27 -1.59 -7.12
C ASP A 37 1.10 -2.23 -6.84
N ALA A 38 1.18 -3.55 -7.04
CA ALA A 38 2.40 -4.30 -6.76
C ALA A 38 3.60 -3.83 -7.59
N THR A 39 3.39 -3.39 -8.83
CA THR A 39 4.45 -2.90 -9.73
C THR A 39 5.02 -1.59 -9.19
N VAL A 40 4.15 -0.66 -8.82
CA VAL A 40 4.52 0.64 -8.24
C VAL A 40 5.25 0.45 -6.92
N ILE A 41 4.68 -0.34 -6.00
CA ILE A 41 5.29 -0.60 -4.70
C ILE A 41 6.65 -1.28 -4.84
N THR A 42 6.79 -2.27 -5.73
CA THR A 42 8.05 -3.00 -5.92
C THR A 42 9.15 -2.07 -6.43
N ALA A 43 8.85 -1.24 -7.44
CA ALA A 43 9.82 -0.28 -7.97
C ALA A 43 10.29 0.73 -6.91
N LEU A 44 9.34 1.29 -6.14
CA LEU A 44 9.65 2.22 -5.05
C LEU A 44 10.45 1.54 -3.93
N LEU A 45 10.09 0.31 -3.55
CA LEU A 45 10.80 -0.46 -2.52
C LEU A 45 12.25 -0.72 -2.91
N ILE A 46 12.51 -1.24 -4.12
CA ILE A 46 13.87 -1.51 -4.60
C ILE A 46 14.70 -0.23 -4.57
N SER A 47 14.13 0.88 -5.07
CA SER A 47 14.79 2.18 -5.06
C SER A 47 15.13 2.68 -3.66
N LEU A 48 14.20 2.56 -2.71
CA LEU A 48 14.44 2.95 -1.32
C LEU A 48 15.49 2.08 -0.64
N ILE A 49 15.52 0.77 -0.93
CA ILE A 49 16.58 -0.12 -0.45
C ILE A 49 17.93 0.34 -0.99
N VAL A 50 18.04 0.61 -2.29
CA VAL A 50 19.29 1.10 -2.92
C VAL A 50 19.69 2.45 -2.33
N ALA A 51 18.77 3.39 -2.18
CA ALA A 51 19.03 4.72 -1.65
C ALA A 51 19.50 4.65 -0.19
N PHE A 52 18.78 3.95 0.68
CA PHE A 52 19.16 3.83 2.09
C PHE A 52 20.44 3.00 2.28
N ALA A 53 20.66 1.93 1.53
CA ALA A 53 21.90 1.16 1.58
C ALA A 53 23.12 1.98 1.13
N THR A 54 22.97 2.77 0.04
CA THR A 54 24.02 3.69 -0.44
C THR A 54 24.33 4.77 0.60
N LEU A 55 23.31 5.20 1.33
CA LEU A 55 23.44 6.14 2.46
C LEU A 55 23.81 5.45 3.78
N GLN A 56 24.11 4.15 3.78
CA GLN A 56 24.45 3.36 4.96
C GLN A 56 23.42 3.48 6.11
N ARG A 57 22.14 3.62 5.76
CA ARG A 57 20.99 3.64 6.68
C ARG A 57 20.35 2.26 6.76
N TRP A 58 21.11 1.30 7.29
CA TRP A 58 20.68 -0.10 7.34
C TRP A 58 19.46 -0.32 8.23
N SER A 59 19.27 0.50 9.28
CA SER A 59 18.04 0.43 10.08
C SER A 59 16.80 0.70 9.23
N ALA A 60 16.88 1.64 8.27
CA ALA A 60 15.79 2.00 7.36
C ALA A 60 15.53 0.92 6.31
N VAL A 61 16.60 0.34 5.74
CA VAL A 61 16.50 -0.80 4.82
C VAL A 61 15.77 -1.96 5.49
N ILE A 62 16.22 -2.36 6.68
CA ILE A 62 15.63 -3.48 7.39
C ILE A 62 14.18 -3.19 7.77
N ALA A 63 13.88 -1.98 8.25
CA ALA A 63 12.52 -1.62 8.63
C ALA A 63 11.53 -1.77 7.48
N ILE A 64 11.85 -1.20 6.31
CA ILE A 64 10.93 -1.24 5.17
C ILE A 64 10.86 -2.63 4.54
N THR A 65 11.99 -3.35 4.44
CA THR A 65 12.03 -4.70 3.87
C THR A 65 11.26 -5.70 4.73
N VAL A 66 11.46 -5.69 6.06
CA VAL A 66 10.74 -6.60 6.97
C VAL A 66 9.24 -6.29 6.94
N ALA A 67 8.86 -5.01 6.96
CA ALA A 67 7.45 -4.61 6.92
C ALA A 67 6.77 -5.09 5.63
N VAL A 68 7.37 -4.85 4.46
CA VAL A 68 6.76 -5.23 3.18
C VAL A 68 6.75 -6.74 2.98
N LEU A 69 7.88 -7.43 3.17
CA LEU A 69 7.95 -8.87 2.91
C LEU A 69 7.05 -9.66 3.87
N GLY A 70 7.04 -9.30 5.16
CA GLY A 70 6.16 -9.94 6.13
C GLY A 70 4.69 -9.71 5.80
N ASN A 71 4.32 -8.48 5.40
CA ASN A 71 2.98 -8.15 4.93
C ASN A 71 2.58 -9.01 3.72
N VAL A 72 3.42 -9.04 2.67
CA VAL A 72 3.14 -9.81 1.45
C VAL A 72 2.97 -11.29 1.77
N ALA A 73 3.88 -11.88 2.56
CA ALA A 73 3.78 -13.27 2.97
C ALA A 73 2.47 -13.56 3.72
N THR A 74 2.10 -12.69 4.66
CA THR A 74 0.86 -12.85 5.44
C THR A 74 -0.38 -12.74 4.56
N VAL A 75 -0.44 -11.74 3.68
CA VAL A 75 -1.58 -11.55 2.77
C VAL A 75 -1.74 -12.76 1.83
N VAL A 76 -0.64 -13.27 1.27
CA VAL A 76 -0.67 -14.45 0.39
C VAL A 76 -1.20 -15.67 1.14
N VAL A 77 -0.69 -15.94 2.34
CA VAL A 77 -1.13 -17.09 3.16
C VAL A 77 -2.62 -16.97 3.48
N LEU A 78 -3.07 -15.79 3.94
CA LEU A 78 -4.47 -15.60 4.34
C LEU A 78 -5.42 -15.64 3.14
N LYS A 79 -5.04 -15.11 1.98
CA LYS A 79 -5.84 -15.21 0.74
C LYS A 79 -6.05 -16.65 0.33
N SER A 80 -5.00 -17.46 0.37
CA SER A 80 -5.08 -18.89 0.05
C SER A 80 -5.88 -19.69 1.08
N PHE A 81 -5.78 -19.32 2.35
CA PHE A 81 -6.47 -20.01 3.45
C PHE A 81 -7.99 -19.72 3.46
N PHE A 82 -8.38 -18.45 3.35
CA PHE A 82 -9.79 -18.06 3.44
C PHE A 82 -10.53 -18.17 2.11
N ALA A 83 -9.83 -17.99 0.97
CA ALA A 83 -10.39 -18.05 -0.37
C ALA A 83 -11.73 -17.29 -0.53
N ARG A 84 -11.89 -16.18 0.22
CA ARG A 84 -13.16 -15.45 0.30
C ARG A 84 -13.54 -14.92 -1.10
N PRO A 85 -14.79 -15.12 -1.56
CA PRO A 85 -15.24 -14.51 -2.80
C PRO A 85 -15.21 -12.98 -2.70
N ARG A 86 -14.95 -12.31 -3.82
CA ARG A 86 -15.01 -10.84 -3.92
C ARG A 86 -16.47 -10.37 -4.01
N PRO A 87 -16.74 -9.07 -3.81
CA PRO A 87 -18.06 -8.51 -4.14
C PRO A 87 -18.41 -8.73 -5.62
N ASP A 88 -19.67 -9.04 -5.91
CA ASP A 88 -20.14 -9.38 -7.26
C ASP A 88 -19.97 -8.23 -8.27
N PHE A 89 -19.92 -6.99 -7.78
CA PHE A 89 -19.86 -5.79 -8.60
C PHE A 89 -18.45 -5.18 -8.70
N ALA A 90 -17.40 -5.94 -8.39
CA ALA A 90 -16.00 -5.46 -8.47
C ALA A 90 -15.70 -4.83 -9.84
N TYR A 91 -14.94 -3.74 -9.87
CA TYR A 91 -14.70 -2.98 -11.09
C TYR A 91 -13.61 -3.60 -11.98
N PHE A 92 -12.61 -4.24 -11.38
CA PHE A 92 -11.49 -4.88 -12.05
C PHE A 92 -11.52 -6.40 -11.89
N ILE A 93 -10.94 -7.10 -12.87
CA ILE A 93 -10.76 -8.56 -12.81
C ILE A 93 -9.57 -8.89 -11.93
N GLU A 94 -9.80 -9.77 -10.96
CA GLU A 94 -8.80 -10.19 -9.99
C GLU A 94 -8.89 -11.71 -9.77
N THR A 95 -7.74 -12.38 -9.78
CA THR A 95 -7.67 -13.86 -9.73
C THR A 95 -7.49 -14.42 -8.32
N THR A 96 -7.39 -13.55 -7.31
CA THR A 96 -7.15 -13.93 -5.91
C THR A 96 -8.32 -13.60 -5.01
N GLY A 97 -8.48 -14.36 -3.92
CA GLY A 97 -9.54 -14.16 -2.93
C GLY A 97 -9.55 -12.76 -2.30
N SER A 98 -10.70 -12.33 -1.78
CA SER A 98 -10.91 -10.97 -1.27
C SER A 98 -10.17 -10.68 0.03
N PHE A 99 -10.16 -11.64 0.96
CA PHE A 99 -9.64 -11.42 2.32
C PHE A 99 -8.16 -11.81 2.45
N PRO A 100 -7.31 -10.98 3.07
CA PRO A 100 -7.51 -9.55 3.35
C PRO A 100 -7.23 -8.69 2.10
N SER A 101 -7.58 -7.40 2.15
CA SER A 101 -7.25 -6.47 1.08
C SER A 101 -5.74 -6.22 1.01
N GLY A 102 -5.12 -6.66 -0.09
CA GLY A 102 -3.67 -6.50 -0.31
C GLY A 102 -3.25 -5.02 -0.48
N HIS A 103 -4.06 -4.23 -1.19
CA HIS A 103 -3.81 -2.80 -1.40
C HIS A 103 -3.90 -2.02 -0.07
N ALA A 104 -4.92 -2.30 0.75
CA ALA A 104 -5.03 -1.68 2.08
C ALA A 104 -3.85 -2.07 2.97
N ALA A 105 -3.48 -3.36 2.98
CA ALA A 105 -2.37 -3.86 3.80
C ALA A 105 -1.02 -3.26 3.39
N ILE A 106 -0.71 -3.29 2.09
CA ILE A 106 0.56 -2.75 1.60
C ILE A 106 0.65 -1.24 1.75
N SER A 107 -0.47 -0.51 1.68
CA SER A 107 -0.47 0.95 1.85
C SER A 107 0.11 1.36 3.21
N VAL A 108 -0.28 0.68 4.30
CA VAL A 108 0.23 0.95 5.64
C VAL A 108 1.63 0.34 5.82
N ALA A 109 1.83 -0.91 5.37
CA ALA A 109 3.11 -1.59 5.51
C ALA A 109 4.25 -0.85 4.79
N PHE A 110 3.97 -0.24 3.65
CA PHE A 110 4.95 0.52 2.87
C PHE A 110 4.95 2.00 3.24
N TYR A 111 3.88 2.75 2.95
CA TYR A 111 3.89 4.21 3.12
C TYR A 111 3.92 4.62 4.59
N GLY A 112 3.21 3.90 5.46
CA GLY A 112 3.25 4.15 6.91
C GLY A 112 4.63 3.91 7.49
N THR A 113 5.24 2.77 7.16
CA THR A 113 6.62 2.45 7.59
C THR A 113 7.63 3.44 7.03
N LEU A 114 7.51 3.82 5.75
CA LEU A 114 8.39 4.81 5.13
C LEU A 114 8.30 6.16 5.86
N ALA A 115 7.10 6.67 6.08
CA ALA A 115 6.88 7.96 6.75
C ALA A 115 7.51 7.96 8.17
N LEU A 116 7.25 6.91 8.96
CA LEU A 116 7.84 6.79 10.30
C LEU A 116 9.35 6.58 10.27
N THR A 117 9.88 5.89 9.27
CA THR A 117 11.32 5.72 9.07
C THR A 117 11.98 7.06 8.74
N LEU A 118 11.39 7.86 7.84
CA LEU A 118 11.89 9.20 7.51
C LEU A 118 11.88 10.13 8.73
N TRP A 119 10.85 10.03 9.59
CA TRP A 119 10.81 10.77 10.86
C TRP A 119 11.94 10.33 11.81
N ARG A 120 12.15 9.02 12.02
CA ARG A 120 13.24 8.50 12.87
C ARG A 120 14.63 8.90 12.36
N GLN A 121 14.77 8.99 11.04
CA GLN A 121 15.97 9.46 10.35
C GLN A 121 16.10 10.99 10.31
N LYS A 122 15.21 11.71 11.01
CA LYS A 122 15.17 13.18 11.14
C LYS A 122 15.07 13.92 9.79
N MET A 123 14.45 13.29 8.79
CA MET A 123 14.24 13.89 7.47
C MET A 123 12.94 14.71 7.40
N ILE A 124 11.93 14.32 8.18
CA ILE A 124 10.63 14.98 8.26
C ILE A 124 10.15 15.07 9.72
N GLY A 125 9.23 15.99 10.00
CA GLY A 125 8.59 16.10 11.32
C GLY A 125 7.57 15.00 11.60
N LEU A 126 7.30 14.73 12.88
CA LEU A 126 6.36 13.68 13.30
C LEU A 126 4.94 13.90 12.73
N VAL A 127 4.45 15.14 12.75
CA VAL A 127 3.12 15.50 12.22
C VAL A 127 3.04 15.17 10.73
N VAL A 128 4.06 15.54 9.94
CA VAL A 128 4.11 15.22 8.51
C VAL A 128 4.12 13.71 8.28
N ALA A 129 4.88 12.96 9.09
CA ALA A 129 4.94 11.51 8.98
C ALA A 129 3.57 10.84 9.28
N ILE A 130 2.90 11.26 10.35
CA ILE A 130 1.57 10.74 10.70
C ILE A 130 0.55 11.10 9.63
N MET A 131 0.52 12.36 9.18
CA MET A 131 -0.40 12.78 8.13
C MET A 131 -0.18 12.01 6.83
N ALA A 132 1.07 11.85 6.39
CA ALA A 132 1.39 11.08 5.19
C ALA A 132 0.94 9.62 5.31
N ALA A 133 1.20 8.98 6.46
CA ALA A 133 0.78 7.60 6.71
C ALA A 133 -0.75 7.45 6.67
N VAL A 134 -1.47 8.33 7.36
CA VAL A 134 -2.94 8.30 7.44
C VAL A 134 -3.56 8.62 6.08
N ILE A 135 -3.09 9.67 5.39
CA ILE A 135 -3.62 10.05 4.07
C ILE A 135 -3.45 8.91 3.07
N MET A 136 -2.25 8.33 2.96
CA MET A 136 -2.01 7.24 2.02
C MET A 136 -2.79 5.98 2.37
N GLY A 137 -2.81 5.60 3.65
CA GLY A 137 -3.55 4.43 4.12
C GLY A 137 -5.05 4.57 3.87
N CYS A 138 -5.64 5.72 4.21
CA CYS A 138 -7.06 5.98 4.01
C CYS A 138 -7.42 6.14 2.53
N ALA A 139 -6.63 6.87 1.74
CA ALA A 139 -6.93 7.10 0.32
C ALA A 139 -6.94 5.79 -0.48
N ILE A 140 -5.91 4.95 -0.31
CA ILE A 140 -5.82 3.65 -0.99
C ILE A 140 -6.88 2.68 -0.46
N SER A 141 -7.19 2.71 0.84
CA SER A 141 -8.25 1.86 1.39
C SER A 141 -9.64 2.25 0.88
N LEU A 142 -9.92 3.55 0.82
CA LEU A 142 -11.19 4.07 0.32
C LEU A 142 -11.38 3.77 -1.17
N SER A 143 -10.31 3.80 -1.97
CA SER A 143 -10.40 3.42 -3.38
C SER A 143 -10.83 1.97 -3.57
N ARG A 144 -10.42 1.05 -2.68
CA ARG A 144 -10.87 -0.35 -2.74
C ARG A 144 -12.35 -0.53 -2.42
N LEU A 145 -12.89 0.27 -1.51
CA LEU A 145 -14.32 0.26 -1.19
C LEU A 145 -15.14 0.89 -2.30
N TYR A 146 -14.71 2.05 -2.80
CA TYR A 146 -15.41 2.76 -3.87
C TYR A 146 -15.42 1.97 -5.19
N LEU A 147 -14.30 1.34 -5.54
CA LEU A 147 -14.23 0.44 -6.70
C LEU A 147 -14.89 -0.92 -6.43
N VAL A 148 -15.44 -1.13 -5.24
CA VAL A 148 -16.16 -2.35 -4.81
C VAL A 148 -15.29 -3.62 -4.98
N GLU A 149 -13.97 -3.45 -4.85
CA GLU A 149 -12.98 -4.50 -5.02
C GLU A 149 -12.88 -5.44 -3.82
N HIS A 150 -13.25 -4.90 -2.65
CA HIS A 150 -13.12 -5.53 -1.36
C HIS A 150 -14.26 -5.09 -0.44
N TYR A 151 -14.60 -5.96 0.51
CA TYR A 151 -15.49 -5.63 1.59
C TYR A 151 -14.80 -4.76 2.66
N LEU A 152 -15.58 -4.07 3.50
CA LEU A 152 -15.03 -3.25 4.58
C LEU A 152 -14.16 -4.08 5.54
N SER A 153 -14.61 -5.28 5.90
CA SER A 153 -13.84 -6.18 6.77
C SER A 153 -12.50 -6.61 6.17
N ASP A 154 -12.40 -6.79 4.84
CA ASP A 154 -11.15 -7.10 4.15
C ASP A 154 -10.15 -5.94 4.25
N VAL A 155 -10.66 -4.71 4.12
CA VAL A 155 -9.87 -3.47 4.20
C VAL A 155 -9.37 -3.23 5.63
N VAL A 156 -10.24 -3.37 6.64
CA VAL A 156 -9.86 -3.25 8.05
C VAL A 156 -8.80 -4.29 8.42
N ALA A 157 -8.98 -5.55 8.03
CA ALA A 157 -7.99 -6.60 8.26
C ALA A 157 -6.65 -6.27 7.57
N GLY A 158 -6.70 -5.78 6.34
CA GLY A 158 -5.52 -5.33 5.61
C GLY A 158 -4.77 -4.23 6.37
N LEU A 159 -5.44 -3.15 6.75
CA LEU A 159 -4.86 -2.05 7.53
C LEU A 159 -4.16 -2.54 8.81
N LEU A 160 -4.79 -3.47 9.55
CA LEU A 160 -4.23 -4.05 10.77
C LEU A 160 -2.97 -4.89 10.49
N ILE A 161 -2.98 -5.73 9.44
CA ILE A 161 -1.81 -6.52 9.03
C ILE A 161 -0.65 -5.59 8.64
N GLY A 162 -0.95 -4.55 7.87
CA GLY A 162 0.05 -3.57 7.46
C GLY A 162 0.64 -2.80 8.65
N ALA A 163 -0.19 -2.39 9.60
CA ALA A 163 0.25 -1.73 10.83
C ALA A 163 1.12 -2.65 11.71
N MET A 164 0.72 -3.91 11.85
CA MET A 164 1.48 -4.93 12.59
C MET A 164 2.88 -5.10 12.00
N TRP A 165 2.98 -5.33 10.69
CA TRP A 165 4.28 -5.52 10.03
C TRP A 165 5.11 -4.24 9.98
N GLY A 166 4.49 -3.06 9.84
CA GLY A 166 5.20 -1.80 9.97
C GLY A 166 5.81 -1.60 11.36
N TRP A 167 5.07 -1.95 12.42
CA TRP A 167 5.59 -1.90 13.78
C TRP A 167 6.75 -2.89 13.99
N ILE A 168 6.60 -4.15 13.53
CA ILE A 168 7.67 -5.16 13.60
C ILE A 168 8.89 -4.67 12.84
N GLY A 169 8.73 -4.19 11.61
CA GLY A 169 9.81 -3.67 10.78
C GLY A 169 10.58 -2.56 11.48
N ILE A 170 9.88 -1.54 12.00
CA ILE A 170 10.51 -0.43 12.73
C ILE A 170 11.25 -0.94 13.98
N LYS A 171 10.69 -1.89 14.73
CA LYS A 171 11.34 -2.47 15.92
C LYS A 171 12.59 -3.26 15.56
N VAL A 172 12.54 -4.07 14.51
CA VAL A 172 13.69 -4.86 14.04
C VAL A 172 14.78 -3.93 13.50
N GLY A 173 14.42 -2.95 12.65
CA GLY A 173 15.36 -1.96 12.13
C GLY A 173 16.01 -1.13 13.24
N ALA A 174 15.25 -0.72 14.26
CA ALA A 174 15.77 0.07 15.38
C ALA A 174 16.80 -0.67 16.26
N ARG A 175 16.85 -2.01 16.23
CA ARG A 175 17.88 -2.80 16.93
C ARG A 175 19.24 -2.74 16.24
N GLN A 176 19.28 -2.26 15.00
CA GLN A 176 20.51 -2.16 14.22
C GLN A 176 21.21 -0.83 14.50
N HIS A 177 22.38 -0.85 15.15
CA HIS A 177 23.20 0.36 15.40
C HIS A 177 24.16 0.72 14.25
N ARG A 178 23.89 0.26 13.02
CA ARG A 178 24.82 0.38 11.87
C ARG A 178 24.57 1.58 10.97
N ASP A 179 23.94 2.63 11.47
CA ASP A 179 23.67 3.82 10.68
C ASP A 179 24.86 4.80 10.75
N VAL A 180 25.42 5.16 9.60
CA VAL A 180 26.46 6.19 9.50
C VAL A 180 25.81 7.55 9.22
N THR A 181 26.19 8.58 9.98
CA THR A 181 25.67 9.94 9.77
C THR A 181 25.95 10.41 8.35
N SER A 182 24.89 10.75 7.59
CA SER A 182 24.98 11.08 6.17
C SER A 182 25.89 12.28 5.85
N GLN A 183 26.25 13.10 6.83
CA GLN A 183 27.25 14.18 6.73
C GLN A 183 28.66 13.66 6.41
N MET A 184 28.99 12.42 6.76
CA MET A 184 30.30 11.81 6.52
C MET A 184 30.41 11.11 5.15
N LEU A 185 29.32 11.05 4.38
CA LEU A 185 29.29 10.36 3.08
C LEU A 185 29.65 11.30 1.93
N SER A 186 30.35 10.75 0.93
CA SER A 186 30.73 11.50 -0.27
C SER A 186 29.53 12.04 -1.04
N SER A 187 29.70 13.20 -1.68
CA SER A 187 28.68 13.82 -2.54
C SER A 187 28.16 12.84 -3.62
N ASN A 188 29.03 11.98 -4.14
CA ASN A 188 28.68 10.97 -5.14
C ASN A 188 27.64 9.95 -4.62
N ARG A 189 27.76 9.47 -3.37
CA ARG A 189 26.78 8.53 -2.78
C ARG A 189 25.40 9.17 -2.66
N ARG A 190 25.34 10.45 -2.27
CA ARG A 190 24.08 11.20 -2.19
C ARG A 190 23.44 11.35 -3.57
N ARG A 191 24.23 11.67 -4.60
CA ARG A 191 23.75 11.77 -5.99
C ARG A 191 23.15 10.44 -6.47
N VAL A 192 23.84 9.32 -6.22
CA VAL A 192 23.33 7.98 -6.58
C VAL A 192 22.00 7.68 -5.89
N ALA A 193 21.91 7.95 -4.58
CA ALA A 193 20.66 7.73 -3.84
C ALA A 193 19.50 8.60 -4.36
N ILE A 194 19.76 9.88 -4.67
CA ILE A 194 18.76 10.79 -5.25
C ILE A 194 18.32 10.31 -6.63
N LEU A 195 19.26 9.92 -7.49
CA LEU A 195 18.94 9.41 -8.82
C LEU A 195 18.10 8.14 -8.77
N ALA A 196 18.42 7.22 -7.86
CA ALA A 196 17.61 6.01 -7.66
C ALA A 196 16.15 6.36 -7.32
N VAL A 197 15.93 7.32 -6.40
CA VAL A 197 14.58 7.78 -6.02
C VAL A 197 13.88 8.48 -7.19
N ILE A 198 14.56 9.37 -7.91
CA ILE A 198 13.98 10.09 -9.05
C ILE A 198 13.53 9.10 -10.13
N ILE A 199 14.39 8.15 -10.51
CA ILE A 199 14.06 7.15 -11.54
C ILE A 199 12.82 6.35 -11.13
N ALA A 200 12.73 5.93 -9.86
CA ALA A 200 11.59 5.17 -9.38
C ALA A 200 10.31 6.01 -9.30
N VAL A 201 10.40 7.28 -8.93
CA VAL A 201 9.25 8.20 -8.93
C VAL A 201 8.75 8.45 -10.36
N LEU A 202 9.65 8.62 -11.32
CA LEU A 202 9.29 8.77 -12.74
C LEU A 202 8.65 7.48 -13.28
N PHE A 203 9.23 6.32 -12.97
CA PHE A 203 8.66 5.03 -13.35
C PHE A 203 7.27 4.82 -12.73
N ALA A 204 7.13 5.04 -11.42
CA ALA A 204 5.84 4.97 -10.74
C ALA A 204 4.83 5.94 -11.33
N GLY A 205 5.24 7.18 -11.63
CA GLY A 205 4.39 8.17 -12.28
C GLY A 205 3.92 7.73 -13.66
N TYR A 206 4.81 7.12 -14.46
CA TYR A 206 4.45 6.53 -15.76
C TYR A 206 3.47 5.35 -15.61
N THR A 207 3.73 4.42 -14.69
CA THR A 207 2.85 3.28 -14.42
C THR A 207 1.48 3.72 -13.93
N ILE A 208 1.41 4.75 -13.07
CA ILE A 208 0.15 5.33 -12.59
C ILE A 208 -0.58 6.05 -13.74
N ALA A 209 0.14 6.82 -14.56
CA ALA A 209 -0.46 7.54 -15.69
C ALA A 209 -1.04 6.59 -16.75
N THR A 210 -0.45 5.40 -16.90
CA THR A 210 -0.90 4.35 -17.82
C THR A 210 -1.72 3.26 -17.12
N TYR A 211 -2.16 3.49 -15.87
CA TYR A 211 -2.88 2.51 -15.08
C TYR A 211 -4.25 2.17 -15.69
N ALA A 212 -4.34 0.97 -16.25
CA ALA A 212 -5.55 0.44 -16.88
C ALA A 212 -5.65 -1.07 -16.64
N PRO A 213 -6.03 -1.50 -15.42
CA PRO A 213 -6.28 -2.91 -15.16
C PRO A 213 -7.45 -3.43 -16.01
N PRO A 214 -7.48 -4.73 -16.33
CA PRO A 214 -8.62 -5.34 -17.00
C PRO A 214 -9.89 -5.11 -16.18
N LYS A 215 -10.92 -4.56 -16.81
CA LYS A 215 -12.22 -4.31 -16.16
C LYS A 215 -13.01 -5.61 -16.11
N ALA A 216 -13.74 -5.84 -15.03
CA ALA A 216 -14.78 -6.87 -15.01
C ALA A 216 -15.87 -6.45 -16.01
N ASP A 217 -16.40 -7.39 -16.80
CA ASP A 217 -17.37 -7.10 -17.86
C ASP A 217 -18.54 -6.27 -17.32
N SER A 218 -18.63 -5.01 -17.77
CA SER A 218 -19.61 -4.02 -17.31
C SER A 218 -20.84 -3.90 -18.22
N ASP A 219 -21.10 -4.89 -19.06
CA ASP A 219 -22.27 -4.90 -19.98
C ASP A 219 -23.58 -5.38 -19.31
N LEU A 220 -23.70 -5.26 -17.99
CA LEU A 220 -24.93 -5.53 -17.24
C LEU A 220 -25.63 -4.28 -16.70
N GLY A 221 -25.32 -3.08 -17.22
CA GLY A 221 -25.90 -1.83 -16.71
C GLY A 221 -26.21 -0.73 -17.74
N ALA A 222 -26.16 -1.02 -19.04
CA ALA A 222 -26.60 -0.09 -20.08
C ALA A 222 -27.72 -0.74 -20.92
N ASN A 223 -28.95 -0.69 -20.39
CA ASN A 223 -30.22 -0.69 -21.12
C ASN A 223 -31.33 -0.19 -20.19
#